data_AF-A0A2H6NAC4-F1
#
_entry.id   AF-A0A2H6NAC4-F1
#
_cell.length_a   1.000
_cell.length_b   1.000
_cell.length_c   1.000
_cell.angle_alpha   90.00
_cell.angle_beta   90.00
_cell.angle_gamma   90.00
#
_symmetry.space_group_name_H-M   'P 1'
#
loop_
_entity.id
_entity.type
_entity.pdbx_description
1 polymer ?
#
loop_
_entity_poly.entity_id
_entity_poly.type
_entity_poly.pdbx_seq_one_letter_code
_entity_poly.pdbx_strand_id
1 'polypeptide(L)'
;VYVGDAAGRPANWAPGQKKKDFSCSDRLFALNAGLLFHTPEEYFLGWKQALFALPDFDPRAVDPKAQLYDPPNASLTSSSSELVVAVGFPAAGKSTFLKKHLVSVGYAYINQDTLGSWKKCVAMCETSLQAGKSVVVDNTNPELESRHRYTECAKKARVPCRCFLFTASLEQAKH
;
A
#
# COMPACT_ATOMS: atom_id res chain seq x y z
N VAL A 1 -20.74 11.38 24.85
CA VAL A 1 -21.04 9.95 24.65
C VAL A 1 -21.60 9.77 23.25
N TYR A 2 -21.24 8.70 22.55
CA TYR A 2 -21.77 8.34 21.23
C TYR A 2 -22.41 6.96 21.31
N VAL A 3 -23.59 6.80 20.73
CA VAL A 3 -24.37 5.56 20.76
C VAL A 3 -24.70 5.16 19.34
N GLY A 4 -24.35 3.93 18.95
CA GLY A 4 -24.55 3.43 17.59
C GLY A 4 -24.50 1.91 17.50
N ASP A 5 -25.15 1.34 16.50
CA ASP A 5 -25.30 -0.10 16.32
C ASP A 5 -24.18 -0.72 15.46
N ALA A 6 -23.49 0.08 14.64
CA ALA A 6 -22.34 -0.34 13.84
C ALA A 6 -21.08 -0.51 14.71
N ALA A 7 -21.11 -1.51 15.58
CA ALA A 7 -20.16 -1.69 16.66
C ALA A 7 -19.15 -2.83 16.43
N GLY A 8 -19.18 -3.50 15.28
CA GLY A 8 -18.29 -4.61 14.96
C GLY A 8 -18.52 -5.86 15.83
N ARG A 9 -19.76 -6.08 16.30
CA ARG A 9 -20.10 -7.27 17.10
C ARG A 9 -20.11 -8.54 16.23
N PRO A 10 -19.62 -9.69 16.75
CA PRO A 10 -19.60 -10.95 16.01
C PRO A 10 -21.00 -11.54 15.91
N ALA A 11 -21.17 -12.55 15.05
CA ALA A 11 -22.43 -13.29 15.01
C ALA A 11 -22.77 -13.91 16.37
N ASN A 12 -24.07 -13.95 16.71
CA ASN A 12 -24.59 -14.47 17.98
C ASN A 12 -24.18 -13.64 19.22
N TRP A 13 -23.94 -12.34 19.04
CA TRP A 13 -23.65 -11.43 20.16
C TRP A 13 -24.84 -11.27 21.14
N ALA A 14 -26.06 -11.58 20.70
CA ALA A 14 -27.26 -11.62 21.53
C ALA A 14 -28.27 -12.70 21.05
N PRO A 15 -29.21 -13.14 21.90
CA PRO A 15 -30.29 -14.04 21.50
C PRO A 15 -31.06 -13.50 20.29
N GLY A 16 -31.18 -14.31 19.24
CA GLY A 16 -31.84 -13.93 17.99
C GLY A 16 -30.95 -13.20 16.97
N GLN A 17 -29.78 -12.69 17.38
CA GLN A 17 -28.85 -11.97 16.49
C GLN A 17 -27.84 -12.90 15.85
N LYS A 18 -28.27 -13.63 14.81
CA LYS A 18 -27.43 -14.63 14.11
C LYS A 18 -26.35 -14.05 13.20
N LYS A 19 -26.43 -12.75 12.88
CA LYS A 19 -25.47 -12.07 11.99
C LYS A 19 -24.53 -11.21 12.81
N LYS A 20 -23.30 -11.06 12.32
CA LYS A 20 -22.39 -10.02 12.80
C LYS A 20 -22.90 -8.65 12.38
N ASP A 21 -22.44 -7.60 13.05
CA ASP A 21 -22.69 -6.24 12.59
C ASP A 21 -22.09 -6.05 11.18
N PHE A 22 -22.79 -5.28 10.36
CA PHE A 22 -22.36 -5.01 8.98
C PHE A 22 -21.07 -4.19 8.93
N SER A 23 -20.88 -3.28 9.88
CA SER A 23 -19.69 -2.42 10.00
C SER A 23 -19.31 -2.16 11.46
N CYS A 24 -18.14 -1.52 11.63
CA CYS A 24 -17.63 -1.01 12.90
C CYS A 24 -17.58 0.55 12.90
N SER A 25 -18.31 1.20 11.98
CA SER A 25 -18.16 2.63 11.70
C SER A 25 -18.49 3.52 12.89
N ASP A 26 -19.52 3.19 13.66
CA ASP A 26 -19.94 3.98 14.82
C ASP A 26 -18.92 3.92 15.95
N ARG A 27 -18.42 2.71 16.23
CA ARG A 27 -17.37 2.50 17.24
C ARG A 27 -16.09 3.21 16.82
N LEU A 28 -15.68 3.09 15.56
CA LEU A 28 -14.46 3.73 15.04
C LEU A 28 -14.59 5.26 14.98
N PHE A 29 -15.78 5.79 14.68
CA PHE A 29 -16.04 7.22 14.74
C PHE A 29 -15.86 7.75 16.17
N ALA A 30 -16.48 7.09 17.15
CA ALA A 30 -16.30 7.45 18.56
C ALA A 30 -14.83 7.36 18.99
N LEU A 31 -14.11 6.33 18.54
CA LEU A 31 -12.69 6.14 18.81
C LEU A 31 -11.84 7.30 18.25
N ASN A 32 -12.07 7.70 17.01
CA ASN A 32 -11.36 8.80 16.36
C ASN A 32 -11.65 10.15 17.04
N ALA A 33 -12.88 10.35 17.53
CA ALA A 33 -13.31 11.56 18.22
C ALA A 33 -12.98 11.58 19.72
N GLY A 34 -12.41 10.50 20.28
CA GLY A 34 -12.14 10.37 21.72
C GLY A 34 -13.40 10.32 22.59
N LEU A 35 -14.51 9.83 22.04
CA LEU A 35 -15.81 9.75 22.72
C LEU A 35 -16.00 8.39 23.39
N LEU A 36 -16.60 8.38 24.58
CA LEU A 36 -17.14 7.14 25.18
C LEU A 36 -18.23 6.56 24.25
N PHE A 37 -18.10 5.28 23.91
CA PHE A 37 -18.99 4.56 22.99
C PHE A 37 -19.85 3.52 23.72
N HIS A 38 -21.13 3.45 23.35
CA HIS A 38 -22.04 2.38 23.75
C HIS A 38 -22.86 1.87 22.56
N THR A 39 -23.30 0.61 22.61
CA THR A 39 -24.37 0.11 21.73
C THR A 39 -25.75 0.51 22.25
N PRO A 40 -26.82 0.51 21.41
CA PRO A 40 -28.16 0.82 21.86
C PRO A 40 -28.62 -0.08 23.01
N GLU A 41 -28.27 -1.36 22.96
CA GLU A 41 -28.62 -2.34 24.00
C GLU A 41 -27.89 -2.05 25.32
N GLU A 42 -26.60 -1.70 25.25
CA GLU A 42 -25.83 -1.29 26.43
C GLU A 42 -26.39 -0.01 27.06
N TYR A 43 -26.69 1.00 26.24
CA TYR A 43 -27.06 2.34 26.73
C TYR A 43 -28.52 2.43 27.20
N PHE A 44 -29.46 1.91 26.40
CA PHE A 44 -30.90 2.07 26.67
C PHE A 44 -31.50 0.89 27.45
N LEU A 45 -30.97 -0.32 27.27
CA LEU A 45 -31.54 -1.53 27.89
C LEU A 45 -30.70 -2.02 29.08
N GLY A 46 -29.57 -1.38 29.37
CA GLY A 46 -28.66 -1.76 30.46
C GLY A 46 -28.02 -3.13 30.26
N TRP A 47 -27.90 -3.59 29.01
CA TRP A 47 -27.26 -4.88 28.72
C TRP A 47 -25.76 -4.82 29.00
N LYS A 48 -25.16 -5.99 29.26
CA LYS A 48 -23.71 -6.12 29.32
C LYS A 48 -23.10 -5.85 27.94
N GLN A 49 -21.90 -5.27 27.93
CA GLN A 49 -21.17 -5.02 26.70
C GLN A 49 -20.93 -6.31 25.92
N ALA A 50 -21.30 -6.28 24.63
CA ALA A 50 -21.03 -7.38 23.72
C ALA A 50 -19.55 -7.39 23.30
N LEU A 51 -19.03 -8.58 22.99
CA LEU A 51 -17.72 -8.70 22.34
C LEU A 51 -17.74 -7.97 20.99
N PHE A 52 -16.59 -7.42 20.59
CA PHE A 52 -16.42 -6.76 19.30
C PHE A 52 -15.01 -7.00 18.75
N ALA A 53 -14.85 -6.84 17.45
CA ALA A 53 -13.55 -6.85 16.78
C ALA A 53 -13.29 -5.50 16.09
N LEU A 54 -12.08 -4.98 16.25
CA LEU A 54 -11.59 -3.83 15.48
C LEU A 54 -10.96 -4.32 14.16
N PRO A 55 -10.80 -3.45 13.16
CA PRO A 55 -10.08 -3.79 11.94
C PRO A 55 -8.64 -4.26 12.22
N ASP A 56 -8.12 -5.15 11.37
CA ASP A 56 -6.75 -5.68 11.49
C ASP A 56 -5.69 -4.58 11.39
N PHE A 57 -5.96 -3.54 10.60
CA PHE A 57 -5.09 -2.37 10.46
C PHE A 57 -5.54 -1.25 11.40
N ASP A 58 -4.68 -0.87 12.34
CA ASP A 58 -4.82 0.32 13.17
C ASP A 58 -3.88 1.44 12.68
N PRO A 59 -4.40 2.52 12.08
CA PRO A 59 -3.56 3.61 11.57
C PRO A 59 -2.78 4.33 12.68
N ARG A 60 -3.21 4.23 13.95
CA ARG A 60 -2.52 4.84 15.09
C ARG A 60 -1.25 4.09 15.48
N ALA A 61 -1.12 2.85 15.05
CA ALA A 61 0.06 2.01 15.29
C ALA A 61 1.16 2.23 14.24
N VAL A 62 0.92 3.05 13.22
CA VAL A 62 1.93 3.36 12.20
C VAL A 62 3.00 4.28 12.80
N ASP A 63 4.25 3.81 12.83
CA ASP A 63 5.37 4.62 13.30
C ASP A 63 5.83 5.61 12.21
N PRO A 64 5.65 6.93 12.41
CA PRO A 64 6.11 7.93 11.44
C PRO A 64 7.65 8.05 11.37
N LYS A 65 8.37 7.46 12.34
CA LYS A 65 9.84 7.43 12.40
C LYS A 65 10.42 6.10 11.96
N ALA A 66 9.60 5.21 11.39
CA ALA A 66 10.07 3.96 10.83
C ALA A 66 11.16 4.21 9.77
N GLN A 67 12.07 3.23 9.63
CA GLN A 67 13.11 3.28 8.62
C GLN A 67 12.48 3.39 7.22
N LEU A 68 13.08 4.23 6.37
CA LEU A 68 12.53 4.52 5.05
C LEU A 68 12.60 3.31 4.10
N TYR A 69 13.61 2.47 4.27
CA TYR A 69 13.84 1.23 3.51
C TYR A 69 14.75 0.29 4.31
N ASP A 70 14.74 -1.00 3.93
CA ASP A 70 15.54 -2.06 4.53
C ASP A 70 16.37 -2.76 3.44
N PRO A 71 17.69 -2.98 3.64
CA PRO A 71 18.48 -2.57 4.80
C PRO A 71 18.76 -1.06 4.82
N PRO A 72 18.92 -0.41 6.01
CA PRO A 72 19.07 1.04 6.12
C PRO A 72 20.32 1.63 5.46
N ASN A 73 21.34 0.80 5.22
CA ASN A 73 22.58 1.19 4.55
C ASN A 73 22.53 0.99 3.02
N ALA A 74 21.41 0.53 2.46
CA ALA A 74 21.25 0.41 1.03
C ALA A 74 21.30 1.78 0.35
N SER A 75 21.97 1.88 -0.79
CA SER A 75 21.88 3.08 -1.62
C SER A 75 20.60 3.03 -2.45
N LEU A 76 19.74 4.06 -2.35
CA LEU A 76 18.56 4.16 -3.20
C LEU A 76 18.93 4.36 -4.68
N THR A 77 20.04 5.02 -4.95
CA THR A 77 20.49 5.36 -6.30
C THR A 77 21.81 4.67 -6.64
N SER A 78 22.08 4.48 -7.92
CA SER A 78 23.34 3.98 -8.44
C SER A 78 24.03 5.07 -9.26
N SER A 79 25.36 5.11 -9.22
CA SER A 79 26.18 5.96 -10.09
C SER A 79 26.30 5.41 -11.52
N SER A 80 26.02 4.11 -11.70
CA SER A 80 25.95 3.45 -13.00
C SER A 80 24.51 3.23 -13.43
N SER A 81 24.31 3.15 -14.75
CA SER A 81 23.00 2.85 -15.34
C SER A 81 22.43 1.55 -14.75
N GLU A 82 21.17 1.61 -14.34
CA GLU A 82 20.44 0.48 -13.76
C GLU A 82 18.95 0.55 -14.06
N LEU A 83 18.26 -0.56 -13.79
CA LEU A 83 16.82 -0.64 -13.80
C LEU A 83 16.28 -0.90 -12.40
N VAL A 84 15.36 -0.06 -11.93
CA VAL A 84 14.59 -0.29 -10.69
C VAL A 84 13.15 -0.63 -11.05
N VAL A 85 12.68 -1.79 -10.59
CA VAL A 85 11.27 -2.21 -10.75
C VAL A 85 10.57 -2.07 -9.40
N ALA A 86 9.55 -1.23 -9.34
CA ALA A 86 8.72 -1.11 -8.14
C ALA A 86 7.66 -2.22 -8.12
N VAL A 87 7.42 -2.80 -6.95
CA VAL A 87 6.42 -3.84 -6.71
C VAL A 87 5.60 -3.47 -5.48
N GLY A 88 4.28 -3.55 -5.57
CA GLY A 88 3.39 -3.33 -4.43
C GLY A 88 2.01 -2.82 -4.84
N PHE A 89 1.07 -2.81 -3.88
CA PHE A 89 -0.31 -2.42 -4.13
C PHE A 89 -0.44 -1.03 -4.76
N PRO A 90 -1.43 -0.79 -5.64
CA PRO A 90 -1.81 0.57 -6.00
C PRO A 90 -2.14 1.37 -4.73
N ALA A 91 -2.02 2.71 -4.80
CA ALA A 91 -2.20 3.62 -3.65
C ALA A 91 -1.23 3.43 -2.45
N ALA A 92 -0.28 2.48 -2.49
CA ALA A 92 0.74 2.30 -1.46
C ALA A 92 1.87 3.37 -1.44
N GLY A 93 1.67 4.55 -2.03
CA GLY A 93 2.66 5.64 -2.04
C GLY A 93 3.87 5.45 -2.97
N LYS A 94 3.90 4.39 -3.81
CA LYS A 94 5.02 4.08 -4.73
C LYS A 94 5.44 5.26 -5.60
N SER A 95 4.48 5.83 -6.33
CA SER A 95 4.74 6.94 -7.25
C SER A 95 5.32 8.15 -6.54
N THR A 96 4.81 8.47 -5.34
CA THR A 96 5.31 9.57 -4.51
C THR A 96 6.76 9.31 -4.11
N PHE A 97 7.06 8.11 -3.61
CA PHE A 97 8.41 7.71 -3.21
C PHE A 97 9.40 7.78 -4.38
N LEU A 98 9.07 7.14 -5.50
CA LEU A 98 9.96 7.04 -6.65
C LEU A 98 10.19 8.41 -7.31
N LYS A 99 9.16 9.26 -7.40
CA LYS A 99 9.30 10.63 -7.90
C LYS A 99 10.22 11.46 -7.00
N LYS A 100 10.05 11.35 -5.68
CA LYS A 100 10.84 12.10 -4.70
C LYS A 100 12.30 11.66 -4.67
N HIS A 101 12.59 10.38 -4.80
CA HIS A 101 13.92 9.82 -4.52
C HIS A 101 14.73 9.38 -5.75
N LEU A 102 14.07 9.03 -6.87
CA LEU A 102 14.75 8.56 -8.09
C LEU A 102 14.57 9.54 -9.26
N VAL A 103 13.33 9.98 -9.52
CA VAL A 103 13.07 10.88 -10.66
C VAL A 103 13.69 12.26 -10.44
N SER A 104 13.63 12.77 -9.21
CA SER A 104 14.26 14.04 -8.80
C SER A 104 15.77 14.09 -9.04
N VAL A 105 16.44 12.93 -9.10
CA VAL A 105 17.88 12.79 -9.34
C VAL A 105 18.18 12.27 -10.76
N GLY A 106 17.18 12.25 -11.65
CA GLY A 106 17.38 12.03 -13.08
C GLY A 106 17.03 10.64 -13.63
N TYR A 107 16.40 9.76 -12.84
CA TYR A 107 15.94 8.47 -13.37
C TYR A 107 14.80 8.70 -14.38
N ALA A 108 14.85 7.99 -15.51
CA ALA A 108 13.75 7.95 -16.45
C ALA A 108 12.54 7.23 -15.83
N TYR A 109 11.40 7.91 -15.80
CA TYR A 109 10.19 7.43 -15.15
C TYR A 109 9.26 6.72 -16.16
N ILE A 110 8.98 5.45 -15.92
CA ILE A 110 8.11 4.63 -16.76
C ILE A 110 6.89 4.22 -15.96
N ASN A 111 5.72 4.63 -16.44
CA ASN A 111 4.43 4.31 -15.83
C ASN A 111 3.42 3.99 -16.94
N GLN A 112 2.75 2.83 -16.80
CA GLN A 112 1.76 2.36 -17.77
C GLN A 112 0.52 3.22 -17.82
N ASP A 113 0.09 3.84 -16.71
CA ASP A 113 -1.08 4.73 -16.69
C ASP A 113 -0.87 5.95 -17.60
N THR A 114 0.38 6.42 -17.71
CA THR A 114 0.75 7.54 -18.57
C THR A 114 1.07 7.09 -20.01
N LEU A 115 1.72 5.95 -20.19
CA LEU A 115 2.14 5.46 -21.51
C LEU A 115 1.04 4.65 -22.24
N GLY A 116 0.02 4.20 -21.52
CA GLY A 116 -1.17 3.51 -22.02
C GLY A 116 -1.02 2.00 -22.25
N SER A 117 0.19 1.47 -22.49
CA SER A 117 0.37 0.02 -22.66
C SER A 117 1.71 -0.48 -22.14
N TRP A 118 1.73 -1.74 -21.71
CA TRP A 118 2.95 -2.40 -21.25
C TRP A 118 4.02 -2.47 -22.36
N LYS A 119 3.63 -2.64 -23.63
CA LYS A 119 4.55 -2.66 -24.77
C LYS A 119 5.29 -1.32 -24.92
N LYS A 120 4.57 -0.21 -24.77
CA LYS A 120 5.17 1.14 -24.79
C LYS A 120 6.11 1.34 -23.60
N CYS A 121 5.76 0.81 -22.42
CA CYS A 121 6.64 0.85 -21.25
C CYS A 121 7.96 0.10 -21.51
N VAL A 122 7.88 -1.11 -22.07
CA VAL A 122 9.06 -1.90 -22.43
C VAL A 122 9.92 -1.19 -23.47
N ALA A 123 9.32 -0.66 -24.54
CA ALA A 123 10.06 0.08 -25.56
C ALA A 123 10.78 1.30 -24.98
N MET A 124 10.09 2.11 -24.17
CA MET A 124 10.67 3.28 -23.50
C MET A 124 11.79 2.88 -22.52
N CYS A 125 11.65 1.73 -21.84
CA CYS A 125 12.67 1.16 -20.96
C CYS A 125 13.94 0.82 -21.75
N GLU A 126 13.80 0.03 -22.82
CA GLU A 126 14.92 -0.37 -23.67
C GLU A 126 15.64 0.86 -24.26
N THR A 127 14.90 1.83 -24.80
CA THR A 127 15.50 3.06 -25.35
C THR A 127 16.22 3.89 -24.27
N SER A 128 15.64 4.01 -23.08
CA SER A 128 16.25 4.79 -21.99
C SER A 128 17.54 4.14 -21.47
N LEU A 129 17.53 2.81 -21.32
CA LEU A 129 18.71 2.04 -20.91
C LEU A 129 19.82 2.10 -21.97
N GLN A 130 19.48 1.99 -23.26
CA GLN A 130 20.43 2.14 -24.37
C GLN A 130 21.06 3.54 -24.43
N ALA A 131 20.31 4.57 -24.03
CA ALA A 131 20.83 5.93 -23.88
C ALA A 131 21.69 6.12 -22.61
N GLY A 132 21.96 5.05 -21.85
CA GLY A 132 22.79 5.08 -20.64
C GLY A 132 22.10 5.68 -19.42
N LYS A 133 20.79 5.90 -19.46
CA LYS A 133 20.03 6.43 -18.31
C LYS A 133 19.61 5.32 -17.37
N SER A 134 19.64 5.60 -16.06
CA SER A 134 18.94 4.76 -15.09
C SER A 134 17.42 4.91 -15.23
N VAL A 135 16.71 3.81 -15.07
CA VAL A 135 15.26 3.73 -15.31
C VAL A 135 14.55 3.24 -14.06
N VAL A 136 13.39 3.83 -13.77
CA VAL A 136 12.46 3.33 -12.76
C VAL A 136 11.11 2.99 -13.40
N VAL A 137 10.62 1.80 -13.12
CA VAL A 137 9.29 1.32 -13.56
C VAL A 137 8.33 1.36 -12.38
N ASP A 138 7.37 2.28 -12.45
CA ASP A 138 6.34 2.50 -11.45
C ASP A 138 4.99 1.95 -11.92
N ASN A 139 4.88 0.62 -11.88
CA ASN A 139 3.64 -0.11 -12.05
C ASN A 139 3.40 -0.99 -10.80
N THR A 140 2.27 -1.70 -10.73
CA THR A 140 2.01 -2.63 -9.62
C THR A 140 2.92 -3.87 -9.66
N ASN A 141 3.18 -4.39 -10.86
CA ASN A 141 4.06 -5.53 -11.13
C ASN A 141 3.86 -6.78 -10.21
N PRO A 142 2.61 -7.24 -9.99
CA PRO A 142 2.33 -8.33 -9.04
C PRO A 142 2.85 -9.70 -9.52
N GLU A 143 2.81 -9.93 -10.83
CA GLU A 143 3.12 -11.23 -11.44
C GLU A 143 4.59 -11.35 -11.85
N LEU A 144 5.10 -12.59 -11.85
CA LEU A 144 6.44 -12.89 -12.32
C LEU A 144 6.62 -12.51 -13.80
N GLU A 145 5.63 -12.79 -14.65
CA GLU A 145 5.68 -12.46 -16.07
C GLU A 145 5.78 -10.94 -16.30
N SER A 146 5.00 -10.15 -15.56
CA SER A 146 5.02 -8.69 -15.64
C SER A 146 6.42 -8.13 -15.29
N ARG A 147 7.07 -8.69 -14.26
CA ARG A 147 8.45 -8.32 -13.89
C ARG A 147 9.48 -8.82 -14.91
N HIS A 148 9.28 -10.02 -15.44
CA HIS A 148 10.20 -10.66 -16.39
C HIS A 148 10.44 -9.78 -17.62
N ARG A 149 9.38 -9.14 -18.14
CA ARG A 149 9.48 -8.18 -19.26
C ARG A 149 10.54 -7.11 -19.04
N TYR A 150 10.64 -6.58 -17.82
CA TYR A 150 11.60 -5.53 -17.46
C TYR A 150 12.98 -6.10 -17.13
N THR A 151 13.07 -7.25 -16.45
CA THR A 151 14.36 -7.89 -16.20
C THR A 151 15.07 -8.28 -17.49
N GLU A 152 14.32 -8.65 -18.53
CA GLU A 152 14.89 -8.90 -19.86
C GLU A 152 15.45 -7.62 -20.50
N CYS A 153 14.81 -6.46 -20.34
CA CYS A 153 15.36 -5.18 -20.79
C CYS A 153 16.72 -4.89 -20.14
N ALA A 154 16.82 -5.09 -18.82
CA ALA A 154 18.07 -4.89 -18.09
C ALA A 154 19.18 -5.86 -18.55
N LYS A 155 18.84 -7.15 -18.75
CA LYS A 155 19.79 -8.15 -19.27
C LYS A 155 20.31 -7.78 -20.65
N LYS A 156 19.43 -7.38 -21.59
CA LYS A 156 19.82 -6.94 -22.94
C LYS A 156 20.75 -5.73 -22.90
N ALA A 157 20.45 -4.76 -22.03
CA ALA A 157 21.27 -3.58 -21.84
C ALA A 157 22.52 -3.83 -20.97
N ARG A 158 22.69 -5.04 -20.41
CA ARG A 158 23.78 -5.43 -19.51
C ARG A 158 23.92 -4.53 -18.29
N VAL A 159 22.79 -4.10 -17.73
CA VAL A 159 22.72 -3.28 -16.51
C VAL A 159 22.16 -4.07 -15.33
N PRO A 160 22.51 -3.71 -14.09
CA PRO A 160 21.86 -4.28 -12.91
C PRO A 160 20.36 -4.00 -12.90
N CYS A 161 19.58 -4.95 -12.35
CA CYS A 161 18.16 -4.78 -12.08
C CYS A 161 17.92 -4.94 -10.58
N ARG A 162 17.30 -3.94 -9.95
CA ARG A 162 16.89 -3.97 -8.54
C ARG A 162 15.38 -3.93 -8.40
N CYS A 163 14.88 -4.45 -7.28
CA CYS A 163 13.46 -4.45 -6.94
C CYS A 163 13.24 -3.57 -5.71
N PHE A 164 12.30 -2.62 -5.80
CA PHE A 164 11.81 -1.90 -4.63
C PHE A 164 10.44 -2.48 -4.26
N LEU A 165 10.42 -3.30 -3.21
CA LEU A 165 9.20 -3.91 -2.69
C LEU A 165 8.56 -2.96 -1.67
N PHE A 166 7.39 -2.45 -2.00
CA PHE A 166 6.55 -1.69 -1.08
C PHE A 166 5.70 -2.66 -0.27
N THR A 167 5.92 -2.68 1.04
CA THR A 167 5.39 -3.68 1.97
C THR A 167 4.02 -3.33 2.54
N ALA A 168 3.40 -2.22 2.10
CA ALA A 168 2.05 -1.87 2.51
C ALA A 168 1.10 -3.04 2.23
N SER A 169 0.32 -3.43 3.23
CA SER A 169 -0.76 -4.41 3.11
C SER A 169 -1.92 -3.86 2.30
N LEU A 170 -2.86 -4.73 1.91
CA LEU A 170 -4.08 -4.32 1.21
C LEU A 170 -4.90 -3.30 2.03
N GLU A 171 -5.01 -3.50 3.34
CA GLU A 171 -5.78 -2.60 4.21
C GLU A 171 -5.07 -1.25 4.39
N GLN A 172 -3.74 -1.24 4.46
CA GLN A 172 -2.96 0.00 4.45
C GLN A 172 -3.09 0.76 3.13
N ALA A 173 -3.13 0.06 1.99
CA ALA A 173 -3.26 0.69 0.68
C ALA A 173 -4.67 1.26 0.41
N LYS A 174 -5.70 0.74 1.11
CA LYS A 174 -7.07 1.24 1.03
C LYS A 174 -7.36 2.43 1.97
N HIS A 175 -6.59 2.57 3.05
CA HIS A 175 -6.76 3.61 4.06
C HIS A 175 -6.42 5.00 3.50
#